data_AF-A0A1Y5SCQ7-F1
#
_entry.id   AF-A0A1Y5SCQ7-F1
#
_cell.length_a   1.000
_cell.length_b   1.000
_cell.length_c   1.000
_cell.angle_alpha   90.00
_cell.angle_beta   90.00
_cell.angle_gamma   90.00
#
_symmetry.space_group_name_H-M   'P 1'
#
loop_
_entity.id
_entity.type
_entity.pdbx_description
1 polymer ?
#
loop_
_entity_poly.entity_id
_entity_poly.type
_entity_poly.pdbx_seq_one_letter_code
_entity_poly.pdbx_strand_id
1 'polypeptide(L)'
;MILRGIKLTGLAVVVGGLSACMTPLPGGETGPFAPGNTLTFFYQGVLTDPPEQAQIVECGNEFVSRSCVRQSNGVTLPLEGTETGAVMYGNETLQIVLQPDAGGVPSGVGQLNNLEEGTSNGMRWVSLPS
;
A
#
# COMPACT_ATOMS: atom_id res chain seq x y z
N MET A 1 4.18 -37.05 -31.31
CA MET A 1 4.43 -38.30 -30.54
C MET A 1 5.69 -38.06 -29.71
N ILE A 2 5.81 -38.24 -28.40
CA ILE A 2 5.01 -38.82 -27.31
C ILE A 2 5.57 -38.21 -25.99
N LEU A 3 4.69 -37.92 -25.02
CA LEU A 3 4.96 -37.55 -23.62
C LEU A 3 5.93 -38.51 -22.90
N ARG A 4 6.83 -37.99 -22.03
CA ARG A 4 7.24 -38.51 -20.69
C ARG A 4 7.99 -37.38 -19.95
N GLY A 5 7.86 -37.07 -18.67
CA GLY A 5 7.12 -37.64 -17.55
C GLY A 5 7.48 -36.84 -16.29
N ILE A 6 6.52 -36.66 -15.40
CA ILE A 6 6.65 -35.99 -14.10
C ILE A 6 7.59 -36.79 -13.19
N LYS A 7 8.51 -36.10 -12.50
CA LYS A 7 9.04 -36.56 -11.21
C LYS A 7 8.94 -35.41 -10.21
N LEU A 8 7.94 -35.53 -9.33
CA LEU A 8 7.96 -34.95 -8.01
C LEU A 8 9.27 -35.34 -7.32
N THR A 9 10.00 -34.35 -6.82
CA THR A 9 10.82 -34.55 -5.63
C THR A 9 10.69 -33.29 -4.80
N GLY A 10 9.79 -33.35 -3.82
CA GLY A 10 9.70 -32.33 -2.80
C GLY A 10 10.99 -32.31 -1.99
N LEU A 11 11.42 -31.10 -1.66
CA LEU A 11 12.13 -30.84 -0.43
C LEU A 11 11.63 -29.49 0.08
N ALA A 12 10.52 -29.53 0.80
CA ALA A 12 10.15 -28.46 1.70
C ALA A 12 11.17 -28.47 2.84
N VAL A 13 12.19 -27.63 2.73
CA VAL A 13 12.99 -27.23 3.89
C VAL A 13 12.33 -25.99 4.45
N VAL A 14 11.38 -26.22 5.34
CA VAL A 14 10.90 -25.21 6.28
C VAL A 14 11.93 -25.16 7.40
N VAL A 15 12.87 -24.22 7.32
CA VAL A 15 13.71 -23.82 8.46
C VAL A 15 13.86 -22.31 8.45
N GLY A 16 13.15 -21.68 9.40
CA GLY A 16 13.71 -20.64 10.26
C GLY A 16 14.03 -19.30 9.62
N GLY A 17 13.09 -18.37 9.73
CA GLY A 17 13.39 -16.95 9.63
C GLY A 17 12.12 -16.13 9.80
N LEU A 18 11.89 -15.63 11.01
CA LEU A 18 11.07 -14.45 11.28
C LEU A 18 11.74 -13.23 10.61
N SER A 19 11.78 -13.24 9.29
CA SER A 19 12.05 -12.09 8.45
C SER A 19 10.74 -11.84 7.75
N ALA A 20 9.82 -11.15 8.44
CA ALA A 20 8.72 -10.51 7.74
C ALA A 20 9.40 -9.64 6.68
N CYS A 21 9.40 -10.12 5.43
CA CYS A 21 10.00 -9.43 4.30
C CYS A 21 9.14 -8.19 4.08
N MET A 22 9.40 -7.14 4.87
CA MET A 22 8.75 -5.87 4.70
C MET A 22 9.23 -5.36 3.35
N THR A 23 8.38 -5.49 2.33
CA THR A 23 8.70 -4.97 1.02
C THR A 23 8.88 -3.46 1.17
N PRO A 24 10.03 -2.90 0.76
CA PRO A 24 10.27 -1.48 0.89
C PRO A 24 9.21 -0.69 0.14
N LEU A 25 8.82 0.46 0.68
CA LEU A 25 7.88 1.34 0.01
C LEU A 25 8.50 1.89 -1.29
N PRO A 26 7.73 1.99 -2.38
CA PRO A 26 8.19 2.59 -3.62
C PRO A 26 8.73 4.01 -3.39
N GLY A 27 9.95 4.26 -3.85
CA GLY A 27 10.63 5.54 -3.70
C GLY A 27 11.31 5.77 -2.34
N GLY A 28 11.19 4.84 -1.38
CA GLY A 28 11.89 4.90 -0.09
C GLY A 28 11.55 6.13 0.76
N GLU A 29 12.51 6.60 1.55
CA GLU A 29 12.36 7.72 2.49
C GLU A 29 12.16 9.09 1.82
N THR A 30 12.41 9.21 0.51
CA THR A 30 12.19 10.44 -0.27
C THR A 30 11.05 10.27 -1.28
N GLY A 31 10.36 9.14 -1.24
CA GLY A 31 9.33 8.78 -2.19
C GLY A 31 7.97 9.41 -1.89
N PRO A 32 6.94 9.08 -2.69
CA PRO A 32 5.56 9.49 -2.41
C PRO A 32 5.08 9.04 -1.03
N PHE A 33 5.62 7.97 -0.48
CA PHE A 33 5.21 7.41 0.81
C PHE A 33 6.15 7.77 1.98
N ALA A 34 6.95 8.81 1.81
CA ALA A 34 7.79 9.35 2.86
C ALA A 34 6.95 9.99 3.99
N PRO A 35 7.35 9.83 5.27
CA PRO A 35 6.77 10.60 6.37
C PRO A 35 6.85 12.11 6.13
N GLY A 36 5.82 12.84 6.52
CA GLY A 36 5.68 14.29 6.29
C GLY A 36 4.89 14.64 5.03
N ASN A 37 4.70 13.69 4.11
CA ASN A 37 3.82 13.90 2.97
C ASN A 37 2.33 13.79 3.35
N THR A 38 1.47 14.46 2.59
CA THR A 38 0.01 14.34 2.64
C THR A 38 -0.49 13.66 1.37
N LEU A 39 -1.22 12.56 1.53
CA LEU A 39 -1.98 11.90 0.48
C LEU A 39 -3.31 12.62 0.31
N THR A 40 -3.62 13.02 -0.92
CA THR A 40 -4.91 13.60 -1.32
C THR A 40 -5.59 12.68 -2.31
N PHE A 41 -6.86 12.38 -2.06
CA PHE A 41 -7.64 11.40 -2.80
C PHE A 41 -8.79 12.05 -3.59
N PHE A 42 -8.92 11.63 -4.86
CA PHE A 42 -9.94 12.09 -5.79
C PHE A 42 -10.74 10.89 -6.28
N TYR A 43 -11.91 10.66 -5.69
CA TYR A 43 -12.77 9.51 -6.00
C TYR A 43 -13.54 9.70 -7.31
N GLN A 44 -13.60 8.65 -8.13
CA GLN A 44 -14.39 8.65 -9.35
C GLN A 44 -15.89 8.59 -8.99
N GLY A 45 -16.55 9.75 -8.99
CA GLY A 45 -18.00 9.84 -8.74
C GLY A 45 -18.40 10.88 -7.69
N VAL A 46 -17.45 11.45 -6.95
CA VAL A 46 -17.73 12.45 -5.91
C VAL A 46 -17.08 13.78 -6.31
N LEU A 47 -17.78 14.55 -7.15
CA LEU A 47 -17.30 15.84 -7.65
C LEU A 47 -17.63 17.01 -6.71
N THR A 48 -18.48 16.79 -5.71
CA THR A 48 -19.01 17.85 -4.83
C THR A 48 -18.38 17.88 -3.45
N ASP A 49 -17.77 16.78 -3.00
CA ASP A 49 -17.12 16.74 -1.68
C ASP A 49 -15.65 17.16 -1.79
N PRO A 50 -15.12 17.86 -0.78
CA PRO A 50 -13.70 18.16 -0.73
C PRO A 50 -12.89 16.86 -0.77
N PRO A 51 -11.71 16.84 -1.43
CA PRO A 51 -10.89 15.65 -1.52
C PRO A 51 -10.46 15.21 -0.13
N GLU A 52 -10.54 13.90 0.12
CA GLU A 52 -10.08 13.32 1.37
C GLU A 52 -8.55 13.43 1.46
N GLN A 53 -8.05 13.74 2.66
CA GLN A 53 -6.63 13.84 2.93
C GLN A 53 -6.22 12.96 4.10
N ALA A 54 -5.03 12.38 4.00
CA ALA A 54 -4.41 11.63 5.07
C ALA A 54 -2.90 11.91 5.12
N GLN A 55 -2.36 12.02 6.33
CA GLN A 55 -0.95 12.33 6.53
C GLN A 55 -0.12 11.07 6.61
N ILE A 56 1.06 11.07 6.01
CA ILE A 56 2.05 10.01 6.18
C ILE A 56 2.92 10.38 7.38
N VAL A 57 2.96 9.49 8.37
CA VAL A 57 3.69 9.69 9.62
C VAL A 57 4.63 8.52 9.87
N GLU A 58 5.69 8.74 10.62
CA GLU A 58 6.49 7.65 11.16
C GLU A 58 5.76 7.03 12.36
N CYS A 59 5.64 5.71 12.37
CA CYS A 59 4.94 4.94 13.42
C CYS A 59 5.72 3.72 13.90
N GLY A 60 6.98 3.60 13.45
CA GLY A 60 7.90 2.55 13.84
C GLY A 60 8.43 2.71 15.27
N ASN A 61 9.34 1.81 15.65
CA ASN A 61 10.14 1.94 16.86
C ASN A 61 11.62 2.12 16.49
N GLU A 62 12.48 2.26 17.49
CA GLU A 62 13.93 2.48 17.30
C GLU A 62 14.63 1.38 16.48
N PHE A 63 14.03 0.19 16.37
CA PHE A 63 14.58 -0.96 15.64
C PHE A 63 13.97 -1.15 14.25
N VAL A 64 12.76 -0.62 14.03
CA VAL A 64 11.99 -0.78 12.79
C VAL A 64 11.26 0.53 12.52
N SER A 65 11.84 1.40 11.69
CA SER A 65 11.12 2.56 11.16
C SER A 65 10.08 2.11 10.12
N ARG A 66 8.91 2.74 10.15
CA ARG A 66 7.78 2.42 9.28
C ARG A 66 6.96 3.67 9.01
N SER A 67 6.52 3.84 7.76
CA SER A 67 5.50 4.83 7.40
C SER A 67 4.10 4.29 7.69
N CYS A 68 3.25 5.13 8.26
CA CYS A 68 1.82 4.89 8.46
C CYS A 68 1.01 6.01 7.81
N VAL A 69 -0.25 5.72 7.49
CA VAL A 69 -1.26 6.72 7.17
C VAL A 69 -2.02 7.08 8.43
N ARG A 70 -2.00 8.36 8.80
CA ARG A 70 -2.89 8.95 9.80
C ARG A 70 -4.07 9.60 9.09
N GLN A 71 -5.26 9.04 9.32
CA GLN A 71 -6.52 9.55 8.83
C GLN A 71 -7.02 10.74 9.66
N SER A 72 -7.98 11.49 9.10
CA SER A 72 -8.59 12.66 9.75
C SER A 72 -9.31 12.34 11.08
N ASN A 73 -9.78 11.11 11.24
CA ASN A 73 -10.38 10.59 12.48
C ASN A 73 -9.35 10.20 13.57
N GLY A 74 -8.05 10.38 13.30
CA GLY A 74 -6.95 10.06 14.22
C GLY A 74 -6.45 8.61 14.14
N VAL A 75 -7.11 7.74 13.38
CA VAL A 75 -6.67 6.36 13.18
C VAL A 75 -5.36 6.34 12.40
N THR A 76 -4.40 5.54 12.85
CA THR A 76 -3.08 5.38 12.22
C THR A 76 -2.91 3.93 11.77
N LEU A 77 -2.71 3.71 10.48
CA LEU A 77 -2.60 2.39 9.85
C LEU A 77 -1.25 2.22 9.15
N PRO A 78 -0.59 1.06 9.28
CA PRO A 78 0.69 0.81 8.62
C PRO A 78 0.54 0.82 7.09
N LEU A 79 1.49 1.47 6.41
CA LEU A 79 1.67 1.31 4.97
C LEU A 79 2.52 0.07 4.71
N GLU A 80 2.05 -0.76 3.79
CA GLU A 80 2.71 -1.99 3.39
C GLU A 80 2.98 -1.97 1.90
N GLY A 81 4.26 -2.14 1.54
CA GLY A 81 4.64 -2.38 0.16
C GLY A 81 4.22 -3.79 -0.27
N THR A 82 3.91 -3.94 -1.55
CA THR A 82 3.59 -5.22 -2.17
C THR A 82 4.66 -5.62 -3.16
N GLU A 83 4.77 -6.92 -3.47
CA GLU A 83 5.75 -7.42 -4.44
C GLU A 83 5.57 -6.84 -5.86
N THR A 84 4.37 -6.35 -6.19
CA THR A 84 4.05 -5.73 -7.48
C THR A 84 4.37 -4.23 -7.53
N GLY A 85 4.88 -3.66 -6.43
CA GLY A 85 5.19 -2.24 -6.32
C GLY A 85 3.98 -1.35 -6.03
N ALA A 86 2.81 -1.93 -5.75
CA ALA A 86 1.70 -1.21 -5.13
C ALA A 86 1.97 -1.04 -3.62
N VAL A 87 1.28 -0.10 -3.00
CA VAL A 87 1.27 0.12 -1.56
C VAL A 87 -0.15 -0.02 -1.05
N MET A 88 -0.34 -0.65 0.09
CA MET A 88 -1.65 -0.80 0.71
C MET A 88 -1.65 -0.39 2.18
N TYR A 89 -2.82 0.00 2.66
CA TYR A 89 -3.12 0.16 4.08
C TYR A 89 -4.62 -0.07 4.30
N GLY A 90 -5.00 -0.45 5.52
CA GLY A 90 -6.39 -0.76 5.81
C GLY A 90 -6.56 -1.66 7.02
N ASN A 91 -7.75 -2.22 7.14
CA ASN A 91 -8.13 -3.21 8.13
C ASN A 91 -8.98 -4.31 7.46
N GLU A 92 -9.66 -5.11 8.26
CA GLU A 92 -10.54 -6.21 7.81
C GLU A 92 -11.82 -5.76 7.10
N THR A 93 -12.20 -4.49 7.21
CA THR A 93 -13.41 -3.92 6.61
C THR A 93 -13.09 -3.08 5.38
N LEU A 94 -12.11 -2.17 5.48
CA LEU A 94 -11.72 -1.26 4.41
C LEU A 94 -10.24 -1.43 4.08
N GLN A 95 -9.93 -1.58 2.80
CA GLN A 95 -8.57 -1.65 2.30
C GLN A 95 -8.36 -0.65 1.17
N ILE A 96 -7.29 0.12 1.24
CA ILE A 96 -6.86 1.02 0.18
C ILE A 96 -5.60 0.45 -0.46
N VAL A 97 -5.62 0.36 -1.79
CA VAL A 97 -4.47 -0.05 -2.60
C VAL A 97 -4.10 1.10 -3.52
N LEU A 98 -2.83 1.50 -3.50
CA LEU A 98 -2.26 2.63 -4.22
C LEU A 98 -1.18 2.13 -5.17
N GLN A 99 -1.40 2.32 -6.47
CA GLN A 99 -0.41 2.04 -7.50
C GLN A 99 0.25 3.35 -7.95
N PRO A 100 1.56 3.54 -7.71
CA PRO A 100 2.28 4.71 -8.19
C PRO A 100 2.30 4.78 -9.72
N ASP A 101 2.20 5.99 -10.25
CA ASP A 101 2.47 6.27 -11.65
C ASP A 101 3.97 6.04 -11.94
N ALA A 102 4.27 5.68 -13.19
CA ALA A 102 5.64 5.47 -13.63
C ALA A 102 6.47 6.77 -13.57
N GLY A 103 7.78 6.62 -13.44
CA GLY A 103 8.71 7.76 -13.48
C GLY A 103 8.88 8.53 -12.18
N GLY A 104 8.44 7.98 -11.05
CA GLY A 104 8.68 8.57 -9.72
C GLY A 104 7.84 9.82 -9.43
N VAL A 105 6.77 10.02 -10.19
CA VAL A 105 5.80 11.09 -9.92
C VAL A 105 5.07 10.75 -8.62
N PRO A 106 4.85 11.71 -7.72
CA PRO A 106 4.18 11.42 -6.46
C PRO A 106 2.65 11.40 -6.65
N SER A 107 2.19 10.60 -7.60
CA SER A 107 0.79 10.42 -7.94
C SER A 107 0.54 8.98 -8.39
N GLY A 108 -0.73 8.63 -8.52
CA GLY A 108 -1.09 7.32 -9.03
C GLY A 108 -2.58 7.10 -9.19
N VAL A 109 -2.91 5.83 -9.42
CA VAL A 109 -4.26 5.30 -9.29
C VAL A 109 -4.38 4.53 -8.00
N GLY A 110 -5.58 4.50 -7.43
CA GLY A 110 -5.88 3.69 -6.27
C GLY A 110 -7.25 3.06 -6.35
N GLN A 111 -7.51 2.18 -5.40
CA GLN A 111 -8.79 1.55 -5.19
C GLN A 111 -9.08 1.51 -3.69
N LEU A 112 -10.27 1.95 -3.31
CA LEU A 112 -10.85 1.72 -2.00
C LEU A 112 -11.76 0.50 -2.09
N ASN A 113 -11.41 -0.56 -1.38
CA ASN A 113 -12.15 -1.81 -1.33
C ASN A 113 -12.91 -1.88 0.00
N ASN A 114 -14.23 -2.04 -0.08
CA ASN A 114 -15.04 -2.46 1.05
C ASN A 114 -15.12 -3.99 1.02
N LEU A 115 -14.41 -4.62 1.96
CA LEU A 115 -14.27 -6.06 2.05
C LEU A 115 -15.52 -6.74 2.62
N GLU A 116 -16.33 -6.01 3.40
CA GLU A 116 -17.60 -6.51 3.93
C GLU A 116 -18.69 -6.56 2.85
N GLU A 117 -18.78 -5.51 2.03
CA GLU A 117 -19.78 -5.40 0.96
C GLU A 117 -19.31 -5.99 -0.38
N GLY A 118 -18.02 -6.26 -0.52
CA GLY A 118 -17.42 -6.69 -1.78
C GLY A 118 -17.43 -5.63 -2.88
N THR A 119 -17.47 -4.35 -2.51
CA THR A 119 -17.50 -3.21 -3.44
C THR A 119 -16.11 -2.56 -3.56
N SER A 120 -15.85 -1.92 -4.71
CA SER A 120 -14.59 -1.23 -4.96
C SER A 120 -14.83 0.10 -5.68
N ASN A 121 -14.20 1.16 -5.19
CA ASN A 121 -14.26 2.49 -5.74
C ASN A 121 -12.89 2.93 -6.23
N GLY A 122 -12.81 3.28 -7.52
CA GLY A 122 -11.60 3.82 -8.13
C GLY A 122 -11.32 5.24 -7.68
N MET A 123 -10.03 5.56 -7.52
CA MET A 123 -9.58 6.90 -7.13
C MET A 123 -8.28 7.28 -7.83
N ARG A 124 -8.06 8.59 -7.98
CA ARG A 124 -6.73 9.15 -8.24
C ARG A 124 -6.16 9.65 -6.92
N TRP A 125 -4.85 9.62 -6.79
CA TRP A 125 -4.18 10.15 -5.62
C TRP A 125 -2.94 10.94 -5.99
N VAL A 126 -2.61 11.90 -5.14
CA VAL A 126 -1.37 12.68 -5.19
C VAL A 126 -0.80 12.73 -3.79
N SER A 127 0.52 12.63 -3.67
CA SER A 127 1.27 12.80 -2.44
C SER A 127 2.13 14.06 -2.54
N LEU A 128 2.00 14.97 -1.58
CA LEU A 128 2.78 16.21 -1.58
C LEU A 128 3.42 16.42 -0.20
N PRO A 129 4.63 16.99 -0.12
CA PRO A 129 5.19 17.45 1.15
C PRO A 129 4.21 18.45 1.82
N SER A 130 3.98 18.27 3.12
CA SER A 130 3.10 19.14 3.91
C SER A 130 3.80 20.41 4.38
#